data_AF-A0A1V4X704-F1
#
_entry.id   AF-A0A1V4X704-F1
#
_cell.length_a   1.000
_cell.length_b   1.000
_cell.length_c   1.000
_cell.angle_alpha   90.00
_cell.angle_beta   90.00
_cell.angle_gamma   90.00
#
_symmetry.space_group_name_H-M   'P 1'
#
loop_
_entity.id
_entity.type
_entity.pdbx_description
1 polymer ?
#
loop_
_entity_poly.entity_id
_entity_poly.type
_entity_poly.pdbx_seq_one_letter_code
_entity_poly.pdbx_strand_id
1 'polypeptide(L)' 'MATTETKKKIQKLMIDRDVKGAAIARKVGCTRQNVYHVITGRQVSPHIRQAIAESLGVRVSDLWPDETSEEAA' A
#
# COMPACT_ATOMS: atom_id res chain seq x y z
N MET A 1 5.67 3.07 -12.15
CA MET A 1 6.31 2.03 -11.29
C MET A 1 6.32 2.54 -9.85
N ALA A 2 5.92 1.76 -8.83
CA ALA A 2 6.00 2.24 -7.45
C ALA A 2 7.48 2.41 -7.05
N THR A 3 7.85 3.62 -6.65
CA THR A 3 9.23 3.96 -6.35
C THR A 3 9.67 3.39 -4.99
N THR A 4 10.98 3.22 -4.83
CA THR A 4 11.60 2.82 -3.55
C THR A 4 11.17 3.73 -2.38
N GLU A 5 10.79 4.97 -2.67
CA GLU A 5 10.30 5.95 -1.70
C GLU A 5 8.91 5.59 -1.16
N THR A 6 7.96 5.18 -2.01
CA THR A 6 6.63 4.71 -1.60
C THR A 6 6.73 3.54 -0.62
N LYS A 7 7.61 2.56 -0.91
CA LYS A 7 7.87 1.43 -0.01
C LYS A 7 8.32 1.90 1.37
N LYS A 8 9.34 2.78 1.43
CA LYS A 8 9.90 3.29 2.70
C LYS A 8 8.85 4.06 3.49
N LYS A 9 8.02 4.88 2.83
CA LYS A 9 6.94 5.65 3.46
C LYS A 9 5.90 4.73 4.09
N ILE A 10 5.42 3.72 3.34
CA ILE A 10 4.46 2.74 3.86
C ILE A 10 5.04 1.97 5.04
N GLN A 11 6.28 1.50 4.94
CA GLN A 11 6.94 0.77 6.02
C GLN A 11 7.10 1.62 7.29
N LYS A 12 7.45 2.90 7.16
CA LYS A 12 7.51 3.83 8.28
C LYS A 12 6.14 3.98 8.95
N LEU A 13 5.08 4.23 8.17
CA LEU A 13 3.72 4.37 8.69
C LEU A 13 3.21 3.09 9.37
N MET A 14 3.59 1.91 8.85
CA MET A 14 3.27 0.63 9.48
C MET A 14 3.92 0.50 10.87
N ILE A 15 5.15 0.99 11.04
CA ILE A 15 5.84 1.00 12.34
C ILE A 15 5.20 2.04 13.27
N ASP A 16 5.02 3.28 12.79
CA ASP A 16 4.49 4.39 13.58
C ASP A 16 3.07 4.11 14.11
N ARG A 17 2.29 3.29 13.40
CA ARG A 17 0.91 2.93 13.76
C ARG A 17 0.74 1.51 14.29
N ASP A 18 1.84 0.79 14.54
CA ASP A 18 1.86 -0.62 14.95
C ASP A 18 0.99 -1.55 14.06
N VAL A 19 0.94 -1.27 12.76
CA VAL A 19 0.16 -2.04 11.78
C VAL A 19 1.05 -3.10 11.14
N LYS A 20 0.73 -4.37 11.41
CA LYS A 20 1.44 -5.51 10.80
C LYS A 20 0.84 -5.87 9.45
N GLY A 21 1.68 -6.14 8.44
CA GLY A 21 1.21 -6.57 7.12
C GLY A 21 0.40 -7.88 7.14
N ALA A 22 0.63 -8.73 8.15
CA ALA A 22 -0.20 -9.91 8.39
C ALA A 22 -1.63 -9.58 8.84
N ALA A 23 -1.81 -8.49 9.60
CA ALA A 23 -3.14 -8.03 10.02
C ALA A 23 -3.93 -7.49 8.82
N ILE A 24 -3.28 -6.70 7.96
CA ILE A 24 -3.87 -6.21 6.70
C ILE A 24 -4.29 -7.40 5.82
N ALA A 25 -3.41 -8.39 5.68
CA ALA A 25 -3.68 -9.59 4.90
C ALA A 25 -4.91 -10.36 5.40
N ARG A 26 -5.05 -10.52 6.73
CA ARG A 26 -6.22 -11.15 7.36
C ARG A 26 -7.52 -10.37 7.13
N LYS A 27 -7.48 -9.03 7.18
CA LYS A 27 -8.65 -8.18 6.93
C LYS A 27 -9.19 -8.36 5.50
N VAL A 28 -8.28 -8.55 4.54
CA VAL A 28 -8.60 -8.65 3.11
C VAL A 28 -8.84 -10.09 2.65
N GLY A 29 -8.47 -11.09 3.46
CA GLY A 29 -8.52 -12.50 3.05
C GLY A 29 -7.45 -12.87 2.03
N CYS A 30 -6.25 -12.26 2.12
CA CYS A 30 -5.12 -12.58 1.25
C CYS A 30 -3.87 -13.01 2.04
N THR A 31 -2.81 -13.36 1.33
CA THR A 31 -1.52 -13.71 1.95
C THR A 31 -0.72 -12.45 2.28
N ARG A 32 0.13 -12.53 3.32
CA ARG A 32 1.08 -11.46 3.65
C ARG A 32 2.01 -11.13 2.46
N GLN A 33 2.30 -12.11 1.62
CA GLN A 33 3.14 -11.94 0.45
C GLN A 33 2.46 -11.06 -0.61
N ASN A 34 1.15 -11.21 -0.84
CA ASN A 34 0.41 -10.32 -1.73
C ASN A 34 0.46 -8.87 -1.25
N VAL A 35 0.30 -8.63 0.06
CA VAL A 35 0.45 -7.29 0.64
C VAL A 35 1.85 -6.73 0.37
N TYR A 36 2.90 -7.54 0.55
CA TYR A 36 4.28 -7.13 0.29
C TYR A 36 4.52 -6.84 -1.21
N HIS A 37 3.99 -7.64 -2.12
CA HIS A 37 4.07 -7.40 -3.55
C HIS A 37 3.38 -6.09 -3.96
N VAL A 38 2.27 -5.74 -3.32
CA VAL A 38 1.59 -4.46 -3.55
C VAL A 38 2.40 -3.28 -3.02
N ILE A 39 2.95 -3.38 -1.81
CA ILE A 39 3.81 -2.33 -1.21
C ILE A 39 5.07 -2.11 -2.04
N THR A 40 5.65 -3.18 -2.59
CA THR A 40 6.88 -3.12 -3.40
C THR A 40 6.61 -2.81 -4.87
N GLY A 41 5.35 -2.65 -5.28
CA GLY A 41 4.99 -2.37 -6.67
C GLY A 41 5.11 -3.55 -7.64
N ARG A 42 5.39 -4.76 -7.15
CA ARG A 42 5.42 -5.99 -7.97
C ARG A 42 4.04 -6.43 -8.42
N GLN A 43 3.00 -6.00 -7.70
CA GLN A 43 1.61 -6.27 -8.04
C GLN A 43 0.79 -4.99 -7.83
N VAL A 44 -0.16 -4.76 -8.74
CA VAL A 44 -1.16 -3.71 -8.59
C VAL A 44 -2.47 -4.36 -8.15
N SER A 45 -3.01 -3.91 -7.04
CA SER A 45 -4.33 -4.35 -6.56
C SER A 45 -5.00 -3.20 -5.83
N PRO A 46 -6.03 -2.57 -6.44
CA PRO A 46 -6.77 -1.48 -5.82
C PRO A 46 -7.33 -1.87 -4.46
N HIS A 47 -7.85 -3.10 -4.35
CA HIS A 47 -8.43 -3.62 -3.12
C HIS A 47 -7.42 -3.72 -1.97
N ILE A 48 -6.21 -4.25 -2.23
CA ILE A 48 -5.15 -4.34 -1.21
C ILE A 48 -4.61 -2.96 -0.87
N ARG A 49 -4.45 -2.05 -1.84
CA ARG A 49 -4.02 -0.66 -1.58
C ARG A 49 -4.99 0.08 -0.68
N GLN A 50 -6.28 -0.05 -0.95
CA GLN A 50 -7.33 0.53 -0.12
C GLN A 50 -7.27 -0.03 1.30
N ALA A 51 -7.13 -1.34 1.46
CA ALA A 51 -7.01 -1.94 2.78
C ALA A 51 -5.76 -1.50 3.54
N ILE A 52 -4.62 -1.33 2.85
CA ILE A 52 -3.40 -0.76 3.45
C ILE A 52 -3.66 0.67 3.90
N ALA A 53 -4.22 1.50 3.02
CA ALA A 53 -4.51 2.90 3.30
C ALA A 53 -5.50 3.07 4.47
N GLU A 54 -6.58 2.29 4.50
CA GLU A 54 -7.53 2.24 5.61
C GLU A 54 -6.89 1.78 6.92
N SER A 55 -6.08 0.71 6.87
CA SER A 55 -5.40 0.20 8.08
C SER A 55 -4.41 1.20 8.63
N LEU A 56 -3.81 2.00 7.74
CA LEU A 56 -2.96 3.10 8.13
C LEU A 56 -3.80 4.34 8.50
N GLY A 57 -5.02 4.55 8.03
CA GLY A 57 -5.76 5.80 8.27
C GLY A 57 -5.22 6.97 7.43
N VAL A 58 -4.82 6.70 6.20
CA VAL A 58 -4.42 7.69 5.19
C VAL A 58 -5.16 7.41 3.89
N ARG A 59 -5.12 8.33 2.92
CA ARG A 59 -5.73 8.08 1.61
C ARG A 59 -4.78 7.26 0.74
N VAL A 60 -5.33 6.50 -0.20
CA VAL A 60 -4.53 5.76 -1.19
C VAL A 60 -3.65 6.72 -2.00
N SER A 61 -4.18 7.88 -2.39
CA SER A 61 -3.46 8.93 -3.12
C SER A 61 -2.25 9.48 -2.35
N ASP A 62 -2.28 9.48 -1.02
CA ASP A 62 -1.15 9.95 -0.20
C ASP A 62 0.02 8.97 -0.22
N LEU A 63 -0.26 7.69 -0.45
CA LEU A 63 0.71 6.60 -0.50
C LEU A 63 1.18 6.32 -1.93
N TRP A 64 0.26 6.38 -2.89
CA TRP A 64 0.49 6.15 -4.32
C TRP A 64 0.01 7.36 -5.13
N PRO A 65 0.79 8.45 -5.18
CA PRO A 65 0.41 9.66 -5.93
C PRO A 65 0.45 9.46 -7.46
N ASP A 66 1.30 8.56 -7.95
CA ASP A 66 1.55 8.32 -9.39
C ASP A 66 0.36 7.72 -10.16
N GLU A 67 -0.72 7.31 -9.50
CA GLU A 67 -1.96 6.87 -10.19
C GLU A 67 -2.95 8.02 -10.44
N THR A 68 -2.65 9.24 -10.00
CA THR A 68 -3.42 10.43 -10.39
C THR A 68 -2.78 11.16 -11.58
N SER A 69 -1.70 10.62 -12.14
CA SER A 69 -0.98 11.20 -13.28
C SER A 69 -0.85 10.21 -14.44
N GLU A 70 -1.99 9.79 -14.99
CA GLU A 70 -2.03 9.26 -16.36
C GLU A 70 -3.32 9.69 -17.04
N GLU A 71 -3.39 10.98 -17.41
CA GLU A 71 -4.10 11.49 -18.60
C GLU A 71 -3.78 12.97 -18.82
N ALA A 72 -2.62 13.27 -19.40
CA ALA A 72 -2.37 14.48 -20.21
C ALA A 72 -0.98 14.39 -20.89
N ALA A 73 -0.87 13.56 -21.94
CA ALA A 73 -0.07 13.81 -23.15
C ALA A 73 -0.18 12.62 -24.11
#